data_AF-A0A948WJF4-F1
#
_entry.id   AF-A0A948WJF4-F1
#
_cell.length_a   1.000
_cell.length_b   1.000
_cell.length_c   1.000
_cell.angle_alpha   90.00
_cell.angle_beta   90.00
_cell.angle_gamma   90.00
#
_symmetry.space_group_name_H-M   'P 1'
#
loop_
_entity.id
_entity.type
_entity.pdbx_description
1 polymer ?
#
loop_
_entity_poly.entity_id
_entity_poly.type
_entity_poly.pdbx_seq_one_letter_code
_entity_poly.pdbx_strand_id
1 'polypeptide(L)'
;MDNHQRRSSVRRASAFLDAIERRDTNRRAGTGEILLFWHHDPSRIAAYEAVDTSGTGARLRTDSPLPEGMTGVAVGFRPGDVSIERTVMVVWSRAIRDGEGHVTHHEAGIRYL
;
A
#
# COMPACT_ATOMS: atom_id res chain seq x y z
N MET A 1 27.86 -6.02 -3.11
CA MET A 1 27.81 -6.37 -1.67
C MET A 1 26.38 -6.12 -1.13
N ASP A 2 25.36 -6.39 -1.94
CA ASP A 2 24.12 -5.59 -1.89
C ASP A 2 22.94 -6.33 -1.24
N ASN A 3 23.09 -7.64 -0.99
CA ASN A 3 22.04 -8.50 -0.47
C ASN A 3 21.76 -8.29 1.02
N HIS A 4 22.79 -7.99 1.82
CA HIS A 4 22.62 -7.80 3.27
C HIS A 4 21.89 -6.48 3.58
N GLN A 5 22.22 -5.41 2.85
CA GLN A 5 21.58 -4.11 3.01
C GLN A 5 20.09 -4.17 2.65
N ARG A 6 19.73 -4.79 1.52
CA ARG A 6 18.32 -5.01 1.12
C ARG A 6 17.53 -5.79 2.17
N ARG A 7 18.06 -6.91 2.68
CA ARG A 7 17.38 -7.70 3.72
C ARG A 7 17.14 -6.90 5.01
N SER A 8 18.09 -6.04 5.39
CA SER A 8 17.96 -5.18 6.57
C SER A 8 16.89 -4.09 6.39
N SER A 9 16.74 -3.58 5.16
CA SER A 9 15.74 -2.58 4.80
C SER A 9 14.33 -3.19 4.81
N VAL A 10 14.15 -4.33 4.14
CA VAL A 10 12.88 -5.06 4.09
C VAL A 10 12.38 -5.44 5.49
N ARG A 11 13.28 -5.91 6.38
CA ARG A 11 12.91 -6.25 7.75
C ARG A 11 12.47 -5.03 8.55
N ARG A 12 13.14 -3.88 8.36
CA ARG A 12 12.76 -2.61 8.99
C ARG A 12 11.41 -2.10 8.48
N ALA A 13 11.18 -2.16 7.17
CA ALA A 13 9.91 -1.79 6.56
C ALA A 13 8.77 -2.67 7.09
N SER A 14 8.95 -3.99 7.13
CA SER A 14 7.93 -4.91 7.65
C SER A 14 7.60 -4.64 9.12
N ALA A 15 8.64 -4.48 9.96
CA ALA A 15 8.45 -4.18 11.38
C ALA A 15 7.76 -2.82 11.61
N PHE A 16 8.03 -1.83 10.75
CA PHE A 16 7.36 -0.53 10.80
C PHE A 16 5.87 -0.64 10.44
N LEU A 17 5.54 -1.36 9.36
CA LEU A 17 4.14 -1.58 8.95
C LEU A 17 3.37 -2.38 10.00
N ASP A 18 3.96 -3.42 10.59
CA ASP A 18 3.37 -4.16 11.70
C ASP A 18 3.14 -3.27 12.94
N ALA A 19 4.03 -2.29 13.19
CA ALA A 19 3.89 -1.36 14.30
C ALA A 19 2.76 -0.34 14.06
N ILE A 20 2.53 0.07 12.81
CA ILE A 20 1.38 0.88 12.41
C ILE A 20 0.08 0.10 12.64
N GLU A 21 0.02 -1.14 12.14
CA GLU A 21 -1.14 -2.03 12.30
C GLU A 21 -1.58 -2.14 13.77
N ARG A 22 -0.63 -2.40 14.67
CA ARG A 22 -0.90 -2.53 16.12
C ARG A 22 -1.33 -1.23 16.79
N ARG A 23 -0.98 -0.07 16.23
CA ARG A 23 -1.36 1.24 16.79
C ARG A 23 -2.81 1.59 16.43
N ASP A 24 -3.30 1.11 15.29
CA ASP A 24 -4.59 1.51 14.72
C ASP A 24 -5.80 0.66 15.18
N THR A 25 -5.61 -0.25 16.13
CA THR A 25 -6.76 -0.92 16.80
C THR A 25 -7.68 0.05 17.55
N ASN A 26 -7.33 1.34 17.65
CA ASN A 26 -8.13 2.39 18.30
C ASN A 26 -8.37 3.61 17.36
N ARG A 27 -9.36 3.47 16.46
CA ARG A 27 -10.18 4.57 15.87
C ARG A 27 -9.46 5.65 15.01
N ARG A 28 -9.43 5.48 13.68
CA ARG A 28 -9.96 6.39 12.61
C ARG A 28 -9.14 6.33 11.31
N ALA A 29 -9.86 6.40 10.18
CA ALA A 29 -9.47 6.79 8.81
C ALA A 29 -7.97 6.96 8.50
N GLY A 30 -7.47 6.08 7.62
CA GLY A 30 -6.22 6.25 6.88
C GLY A 30 -4.96 6.22 7.75
N THR A 31 -4.23 5.11 7.71
CA THR A 31 -2.93 4.97 8.41
C THR A 31 -1.84 5.88 7.83
N GLY A 32 -2.02 6.40 6.61
CA GLY A 32 -1.05 7.19 5.87
C GLY A 32 -1.20 7.04 4.36
N GLU A 33 -0.14 7.33 3.62
CA GLU A 33 -0.02 7.15 2.18
C GLU A 33 1.10 6.15 1.85
N ILE A 34 0.81 5.19 0.99
CA ILE A 34 1.84 4.36 0.34
C ILE A 34 2.19 4.99 -1.00
N LEU A 35 3.48 5.17 -1.26
CA LEU A 35 4.03 5.61 -2.53
C LEU A 35 4.38 4.40 -3.37
N LEU A 36 3.80 4.30 -4.57
CA LEU A 36 4.06 3.21 -5.51
C LEU A 36 4.32 3.74 -6.91
N PHE A 37 5.13 3.03 -7.69
CA PHE A 37 5.01 3.07 -9.14
C PHE A 37 4.52 1.72 -9.65
N TRP A 38 3.84 1.73 -10.78
CA TRP A 38 3.35 0.53 -11.44
C TRP A 38 4.28 0.14 -12.58
N HIS A 39 4.49 -1.15 -12.83
CA HIS A 39 5.44 -1.58 -13.86
C HIS A 39 5.06 -1.16 -15.29
N HIS A 40 3.77 -0.91 -15.57
CA HIS A 40 3.32 -0.40 -16.86
C HIS A 40 3.64 1.09 -17.08
N ASP A 41 3.90 1.84 -15.99
CA ASP A 41 4.35 3.24 -16.03
C ASP A 41 5.30 3.52 -14.85
N PRO A 42 6.58 3.08 -14.94
CA PRO A 42 7.54 3.22 -13.85
C PRO A 42 8.02 4.66 -13.66
N SER A 43 7.71 5.55 -14.60
CA SER A 43 8.08 6.97 -14.53
C SER A 43 7.23 7.74 -13.52
N ARG A 44 6.06 7.19 -13.14
CA ARG A 44 5.07 7.85 -12.32
C ARG A 44 4.94 7.18 -10.96
N ILE A 45 5.30 7.91 -9.92
CA ILE A 45 4.99 7.55 -8.54
C ILE A 45 3.60 8.11 -8.21
N ALA A 46 2.69 7.23 -7.80
CA ALA A 46 1.38 7.56 -7.27
C ALA A 46 1.38 7.38 -5.75
N ALA A 47 0.70 8.30 -5.07
CA ALA A 47 0.40 8.19 -3.65
C ALA A 47 -1.01 7.65 -3.47
N TYR A 48 -1.17 6.64 -2.63
CA TYR A 48 -2.46 6.05 -2.30
C TYR A 48 -2.68 6.12 -0.80
N GLU A 49 -3.85 6.58 -0.38
CA GLU A 49 -4.24 6.48 1.03
C GLU A 49 -4.31 5.00 1.44
N ALA A 50 -3.57 4.65 2.49
CA ALA A 50 -3.55 3.34 3.08
C ALA A 50 -4.63 3.24 4.16
N VAL A 51 -5.72 2.56 3.84
CA VAL A 51 -6.84 2.31 4.76
C VAL A 51 -6.40 1.43 5.93
N ASP A 52 -5.57 0.42 5.66
CA ASP A 52 -4.83 -0.37 6.65
C ASP A 52 -3.53 -0.89 6.03
N THR A 53 -2.57 -1.28 6.89
CA THR A 53 -1.28 -1.86 6.49
C THR A 53 -0.89 -3.01 7.39
N SER A 54 -0.09 -3.94 6.87
CA SER A 54 0.61 -4.99 7.63
C SER A 54 1.98 -5.25 7.01
N GLY A 55 2.81 -6.09 7.61
CA GLY A 55 4.09 -6.53 7.03
C GLY A 55 3.95 -7.35 5.74
N THR A 56 2.73 -7.77 5.35
CA THR A 56 2.48 -8.60 4.16
C THR A 56 1.71 -7.90 3.04
N GLY A 57 1.10 -6.74 3.32
CA GLY A 57 0.32 -6.02 2.34
C GLY A 57 -0.32 -4.77 2.91
N ALA A 58 -1.22 -4.18 2.13
CA ALA A 58 -2.01 -3.03 2.54
C ALA A 58 -3.33 -2.98 1.79
N ARG A 59 -4.32 -2.31 2.37
CA ARG A 59 -5.53 -1.90 1.68
C ARG A 59 -5.42 -0.44 1.28
N LEU A 60 -5.57 -0.16 0.00
CA LEU A 60 -5.49 1.17 -0.58
C LEU A 60 -6.89 1.71 -0.88
N ARG A 61 -7.08 3.01 -0.67
CA ARG A 61 -8.17 3.80 -1.26
C ARG A 61 -7.66 4.44 -2.55
N THR A 62 -8.48 4.44 -3.59
CA THR A 62 -8.16 5.00 -4.90
C THR A 62 -9.40 5.49 -5.62
N ASP A 63 -9.24 6.48 -6.49
CA ASP A 63 -10.34 7.06 -7.28
C ASP A 63 -10.77 6.17 -8.46
N SER A 64 -9.99 5.15 -8.81
CA SER A 64 -10.23 4.29 -9.96
C SER A 64 -9.90 2.83 -9.65
N PRO A 65 -10.55 1.84 -10.30
CA PRO A 65 -10.21 0.44 -10.12
C PRO A 65 -8.74 0.17 -10.43
N LEU A 66 -8.09 -0.64 -9.58
CA LEU A 66 -6.78 -1.19 -9.88
C LEU A 66 -6.94 -2.61 -10.40
N PRO A 67 -6.47 -2.95 -11.61
CA PRO A 67 -6.61 -4.30 -12.15
C PRO A 67 -5.99 -5.35 -11.24
N GLU A 68 -6.71 -6.45 -10.97
CA GLU A 68 -6.14 -7.60 -10.27
C GLU A 68 -4.96 -8.19 -11.05
N GLY A 69 -3.92 -8.62 -10.34
CA GLY A 69 -2.66 -9.07 -10.94
C GLY A 69 -1.73 -7.94 -11.40
N MET A 70 -2.16 -6.68 -11.37
CA MET A 70 -1.30 -5.53 -11.64
C MET A 70 -0.13 -5.50 -10.64
N THR A 71 1.08 -5.31 -11.15
CA THR A 71 2.30 -5.32 -10.34
C THR A 71 3.01 -3.97 -10.37
N GLY A 72 3.73 -3.69 -9.28
CA GLY A 72 4.49 -2.45 -9.11
C GLY A 72 5.51 -2.59 -8.00
N VAL A 73 6.03 -1.46 -7.55
CA VAL A 73 6.94 -1.39 -6.41
C VAL A 73 6.45 -0.32 -5.44
N ALA A 74 6.20 -0.72 -4.21
CA ALA A 74 6.02 0.21 -3.09
C ALA A 74 7.40 0.76 -2.70
N VAL A 75 7.58 2.06 -2.85
CA VAL A 75 8.86 2.74 -2.61
C VAL A 75 8.91 3.41 -1.24
N GLY A 76 7.77 3.76 -0.65
CA GLY A 76 7.76 4.30 0.71
C GLY A 76 6.39 4.51 1.33
N PHE A 77 6.40 4.99 2.58
CA PHE A 77 5.22 5.29 3.39
C PHE A 77 5.31 6.69 4.02
N ARG A 78 4.18 7.41 4.08
CA ARG A 78 4.03 8.71 4.75
C ARG A 78 2.81 8.71 5.68
N PRO A 79 2.80 9.44 6.81
CA PRO A 79 3.94 10.14 7.40
C PRO A 79 4.98 9.14 7.96
N GLY A 80 6.26 9.52 7.94
CA GLY A 80 7.34 8.70 8.53
C GLY A 80 8.56 8.49 7.64
N ASP A 81 8.52 8.92 6.37
CA ASP A 81 9.64 8.83 5.40
C ASP A 81 10.32 7.46 5.40
N VAL A 82 9.53 6.38 5.49
CA VAL A 82 10.04 5.01 5.50
C VAL A 82 10.17 4.52 4.07
N SER A 83 11.37 4.07 3.70
CA SER A 83 11.58 3.32 2.45
C SER A 83 11.05 1.89 2.61
N ILE A 84 10.18 1.47 1.68
CA ILE A 84 9.65 0.11 1.63
C ILE A 84 10.45 -0.74 0.64
N GLU A 85 10.63 -0.24 -0.59
CA GLU A 85 11.32 -0.91 -1.69
C GLU A 85 10.92 -2.38 -1.90
N ARG A 86 9.61 -2.66 -1.97
CA ARG A 86 9.07 -4.01 -2.19
C ARG A 86 8.19 -4.10 -3.43
N THR A 87 8.36 -5.17 -4.19
CA THR A 87 7.42 -5.51 -5.26
C THR A 87 6.05 -5.81 -4.66
N VAL A 88 5.01 -5.34 -5.34
CA VAL A 88 3.62 -5.55 -4.96
C VAL A 88 2.82 -6.18 -6.09
N MET A 89 1.70 -6.80 -5.73
CA MET A 89 0.66 -7.22 -6.64
C MET A 89 -0.71 -6.83 -6.09
N VAL A 90 -1.60 -6.32 -6.94
CA VAL A 90 -3.01 -6.15 -6.62
C VAL A 90 -3.68 -7.53 -6.56
N VAL A 91 -4.25 -7.90 -5.42
CA VAL A 91 -4.89 -9.21 -5.20
C VAL A 91 -6.41 -9.17 -5.25
N TRP A 92 -7.01 -7.99 -5.10
CA TRP A 92 -8.43 -7.73 -5.32
C TRP A 92 -8.67 -6.23 -5.53
N SER A 93 -9.74 -5.86 -6.23
CA SER A 93 -10.23 -4.47 -6.30
C SER A 93 -11.74 -4.40 -6.33
N ARG A 94 -12.33 -3.45 -5.60
CA ARG A 94 -13.79 -3.27 -5.53
C ARG A 94 -14.20 -1.81 -5.45
N ALA A 95 -15.37 -1.50 -5.98
CA ALA A 95 -16.03 -0.22 -5.77
C ALA A 95 -16.67 -0.16 -4.37
N ILE A 96 -16.55 0.98 -3.70
CA ILE A 96 -17.26 1.31 -2.47
C ILE A 96 -18.39 2.27 -2.82
N ARG A 97 -19.57 2.02 -2.27
CA ARG A 97 -20.79 2.77 -2.59
C ARG A 97 -21.37 3.45 -1.35
N ASP A 98 -22.02 4.59 -1.54
CA ASP A 98 -22.84 5.25 -0.52
C ASP A 98 -24.19 4.53 -0.30
N GLY A 99 -25.03 5.07 0.57
CA GLY A 99 -26.37 4.51 0.87
C GLY A 99 -27.32 4.55 -0.33
N GLU A 100 -27.05 5.44 -1.28
CA GLU A 100 -27.79 5.67 -2.51
C GLU A 100 -27.28 4.79 -3.67
N GLY A 101 -26.15 4.10 -3.49
CA GLY A 101 -25.56 3.18 -4.45
C GLY A 101 -24.57 3.83 -5.43
N HIS A 102 -24.22 5.11 -5.28
CA HIS A 102 -23.19 5.76 -6.09
C HIS A 102 -21.80 5.30 -5.65
N VAL A 103 -20.90 5.11 -6.61
CA VAL A 103 -19.50 4.81 -6.30
C VAL A 103 -18.83 6.06 -5.72
N THR A 104 -18.33 5.96 -4.50
CA THR A 104 -17.63 7.05 -3.82
C THR A 104 -16.12 6.95 -3.99
N HIS A 105 -15.59 5.72 -3.98
CA HIS A 105 -14.19 5.41 -4.24
C HIS A 105 -14.03 3.93 -4.57
N HIS A 106 -12.81 3.52 -4.86
CA HIS A 106 -12.41 2.13 -4.97
C HIS A 106 -11.46 1.76 -3.83
N GLU A 107 -11.55 0.51 -3.39
CA GLU A 107 -10.55 -0.10 -2.53
C GLU A 107 -9.80 -1.19 -3.30
N ALA A 108 -8.53 -1.37 -2.98
CA ALA A 108 -7.72 -2.45 -3.53
C ALA A 108 -6.83 -3.06 -2.46
N GLY A 109 -6.70 -4.37 -2.46
CA GLY A 109 -5.72 -5.08 -1.64
C GLY A 109 -4.43 -5.26 -2.41
N ILE A 110 -3.31 -4.84 -1.84
CA ILE A 110 -1.97 -5.15 -2.36
C ILE A 110 -1.27 -6.16 -1.45
N ARG A 111 -0.53 -7.09 -2.06
CA ARG A 111 0.36 -8.03 -1.37
C ARG A 111 1.81 -7.73 -1.71
N TYR A 112 2.67 -7.69 -0.71
CA TYR A 112 4.12 -7.63 -0.91
C TYR A 112 4.65 -9.00 -1.35
N LEU A 113 5.47 -9.02 -2.40
CA LEU A 113 6.13 -10.21 -2.94
C LEU A 113 7.52 -10.43 -2.31
#